data_AF-A0A3D4T8X2-F1
#
_entry.id   AF-A0A3D4T8X2-F1
#
_cell.length_a   1.000
_cell.length_b   1.000
_cell.length_c   1.000
_cell.angle_alpha   90.00
_cell.angle_beta   90.00
_cell.angle_gamma   90.00
#
_symmetry.space_group_name_H-M   'P 1'
#
loop_
_entity.id
_entity.type
_entity.pdbx_description
1 polymer ?
#
loop_
_entity_poly.entity_id
_entity_poly.type
_entity_poly.pdbx_seq_one_letter_code
_entity_poly.pdbx_strand_id
1 'polypeptide(L)'
;NMPLGTNVHNIELQPGHGGKMARSAGSSAQLTNKEEKYAVLKMPSGEIRKVLINCMATVGVVSNSDHNLETAGKAGRNRWKGIRPRNRGVAMNPVDHPMGGGEGKASGGHPRSRTGKYAKGEKTRKHGKGSDKLIIQRSNGKKLTK
;
A
#
# COMPACT_ATOMS: atom_id res chain seq x y z
N ASN A 1 25.18 -9.07 -0.20
CA ASN A 1 25.94 -8.45 -1.30
C ASN A 1 25.18 -8.55 -2.62
N MET A 2 24.46 -7.49 -3.01
CA MET A 2 23.75 -7.39 -4.31
C MET A 2 24.25 -6.17 -5.09
N PRO A 3 24.37 -6.21 -6.44
CA PRO A 3 24.75 -5.03 -7.22
C PRO A 3 23.69 -3.92 -7.15
N LEU A 4 24.12 -2.67 -7.31
CA LEU A 4 23.18 -1.55 -7.48
C LEU A 4 22.34 -1.74 -8.75
N GLY A 5 21.13 -1.20 -8.75
CA GLY A 5 20.17 -1.32 -9.84
C GLY A 5 19.41 -2.63 -9.90
N THR A 6 19.77 -3.63 -9.08
CA THR A 6 19.10 -4.93 -9.08
C THR A 6 17.66 -4.85 -8.59
N ASN A 7 16.80 -5.63 -9.27
CA ASN A 7 15.44 -5.85 -8.82
C ASN A 7 15.43 -6.95 -7.77
N VAL A 8 14.78 -6.69 -6.65
CA VAL A 8 14.70 -7.56 -5.48
C VAL A 8 13.26 -7.65 -4.98
N HIS A 9 12.90 -8.78 -4.38
CA HIS A 9 11.61 -9.03 -3.76
C HIS A 9 11.79 -9.77 -2.44
N ASN A 10 10.71 -9.96 -1.69
CA ASN A 10 10.71 -10.62 -0.37
C ASN A 10 11.72 -10.01 0.63
N ILE A 11 11.69 -8.70 0.76
CA ILE A 11 12.71 -7.93 1.48
C ILE A 11 12.36 -7.84 2.97
N GLU A 12 13.34 -8.08 3.83
CA GLU A 12 13.20 -7.91 5.27
C GLU A 12 13.10 -6.44 5.67
N LEU A 13 12.28 -6.13 6.68
CA LEU A 13 12.22 -4.78 7.26
C LEU A 13 13.27 -4.59 8.36
N GLN A 14 13.53 -5.65 9.11
CA GLN A 14 14.55 -5.77 10.14
C GLN A 14 15.26 -7.12 9.97
N PRO A 15 16.58 -7.20 10.22
CA PRO A 15 17.34 -8.43 10.02
C PRO A 15 16.75 -9.60 10.80
N GLY A 16 16.52 -10.73 10.14
CA GLY A 16 16.05 -11.96 10.77
C GLY A 16 14.54 -12.01 11.09
N HIS A 17 13.77 -10.98 10.75
CA HIS A 17 12.30 -10.98 10.94
C HIS A 17 11.53 -11.52 9.73
N GLY A 18 12.25 -12.00 8.71
CA GLY A 18 11.69 -12.52 7.47
C GLY A 18 11.15 -11.42 6.53
N GLY A 19 10.97 -11.78 5.27
CA GLY A 19 10.53 -10.86 4.23
C GLY A 19 9.13 -10.28 4.51
N LYS A 20 9.04 -8.95 4.51
CA LYS A 20 7.78 -8.20 4.73
C LYS A 20 7.38 -7.37 3.51
N MET A 21 8.31 -7.05 2.64
CA MET A 21 8.15 -6.09 1.55
C MET A 21 8.27 -6.78 0.18
N ALA A 22 7.55 -6.24 -0.82
CA ALA A 22 7.51 -6.74 -2.20
C ALA A 22 7.22 -8.26 -2.26
N ARG A 23 6.01 -8.67 -1.85
CA ARG A 23 5.58 -10.09 -1.80
C ARG A 23 4.38 -10.41 -2.69
N SER A 24 3.70 -9.40 -3.22
CA SER A 24 2.54 -9.63 -4.08
C SER A 24 2.99 -10.09 -5.47
N ALA A 25 2.10 -10.80 -6.16
CA ALA A 25 2.27 -11.21 -7.56
C ALA A 25 2.81 -10.05 -8.42
N GLY A 26 3.86 -10.31 -9.20
CA GLY A 26 4.52 -9.33 -10.07
C GLY A 26 5.26 -8.17 -9.37
N SER A 27 5.32 -8.13 -8.03
CA SER A 27 5.98 -7.01 -7.34
C SER A 27 7.50 -7.17 -7.23
N SER A 28 8.20 -6.04 -7.28
CA SER A 28 9.63 -5.94 -7.00
C SER A 28 9.94 -4.54 -6.45
N ALA A 29 11.10 -4.41 -5.83
CA ALA A 29 11.73 -3.16 -5.47
C ALA A 29 13.09 -3.08 -6.17
N GLN A 30 13.59 -1.87 -6.38
CA GLN A 30 14.89 -1.67 -6.99
C GLN A 30 15.89 -1.16 -5.95
N LEU A 31 17.06 -1.78 -5.88
CA LEU A 31 18.18 -1.29 -5.08
C LEU A 31 18.82 -0.10 -5.77
N THR A 32 18.62 1.12 -5.24
CA THR A 32 19.11 2.34 -5.88
C THR A 32 20.53 2.67 -5.40
N ASN A 33 20.70 2.84 -4.09
CA ASN A 33 21.96 3.24 -3.47
C ASN A 33 22.28 2.37 -2.26
N LYS A 34 23.55 2.34 -1.87
CA LYS A 34 24.00 1.81 -0.58
C LYS A 34 24.73 2.91 0.17
N GLU A 35 24.25 3.19 1.37
CA GLU A 35 24.91 4.01 2.38
C GLU A 35 25.45 3.05 3.46
N GLU A 36 26.50 3.43 4.20
CA GLU A 36 27.24 2.54 5.12
C GLU A 36 26.36 1.52 5.88
N LYS A 37 25.34 1.99 6.60
CA LYS A 37 24.44 1.14 7.41
C LYS A 37 23.13 0.79 6.71
N TYR A 38 22.79 1.47 5.61
CA TYR A 38 21.47 1.41 4.99
C TYR A 38 21.53 1.22 3.47
N ALA A 39 20.76 0.28 2.95
CA ALA A 39 20.41 0.22 1.54
C ALA A 39 19.19 1.11 1.26
N VAL A 40 19.23 1.84 0.15
CA VAL A 40 18.10 2.63 -0.34
C VAL A 40 17.35 1.84 -1.39
N LEU A 41 16.06 1.64 -1.17
CA LEU A 41 15.18 0.88 -2.03
C LEU A 41 14.08 1.76 -2.60
N LYS A 42 13.82 1.63 -3.89
CA LYS A 42 12.62 2.14 -4.56
C LYS A 42 11.54 1.06 -4.49
N MET A 43 10.53 1.30 -3.68
CA MET A 43 9.44 0.38 -3.40
C MET A 43 8.46 0.30 -4.58
N PRO A 44 7.67 -0.80 -4.72
CA PRO A 44 6.63 -0.91 -5.73
C PRO A 44 5.53 0.16 -5.59
N SER A 45 5.36 0.74 -4.40
CA SER A 45 4.46 1.87 -4.14
C SER A 45 4.99 3.21 -4.68
N GLY A 46 6.21 3.25 -5.22
CA GLY A 46 6.92 4.48 -5.58
C GLY A 46 7.61 5.19 -4.40
N GLU A 47 7.47 4.68 -3.18
CA GLU A 47 8.18 5.19 -2.00
C GLU A 47 9.68 4.90 -2.10
N ILE A 48 10.54 5.84 -1.71
CA ILE A 48 11.98 5.60 -1.56
C ILE A 48 12.31 5.52 -0.07
N ARG A 49 12.86 4.39 0.37
CA ARG A 49 13.07 4.07 1.79
C ARG A 49 14.45 3.47 2.04
N LYS A 50 15.01 3.76 3.21
CA LYS A 50 16.20 3.16 3.79
C LYS A 50 15.85 1.89 4.56
N VAL A 51 16.60 0.82 4.31
CA VAL A 51 16.52 -0.48 5.00
C VAL A 51 17.93 -0.85 5.45
N LEU A 52 18.07 -1.54 6.59
CA LEU A 52 19.39 -1.95 7.08
C LEU A 52 20.09 -2.83 6.05
N ILE A 53 21.39 -2.63 5.86
CA ILE A 53 22.17 -3.38 4.86
C ILE A 53 22.26 -4.90 5.18
N ASN A 54 22.04 -5.26 6.45
CA ASN A 54 22.02 -6.65 6.93
C ASN A 54 20.69 -7.36 6.64
N CYS A 55 19.66 -6.66 6.17
CA CYS A 55 18.39 -7.28 5.79
C CYS A 55 18.56 -8.20 4.57
N MET A 56 17.94 -9.37 4.61
CA MET A 56 17.89 -10.27 3.47
C MET A 56 16.83 -9.85 2.45
N ALA A 57 17.10 -10.18 1.19
CA ALA A 57 16.16 -10.04 0.08
C ALA A 57 16.44 -11.14 -0.96
N THR A 58 15.49 -11.40 -1.84
CA THR A 58 15.64 -12.34 -2.95
C THR A 58 15.76 -11.56 -4.25
N VAL A 59 16.69 -11.96 -5.12
CA VAL A 59 16.89 -11.32 -6.43
C VAL A 59 15.74 -11.70 -7.38
N GLY A 60 15.29 -10.75 -8.19
CA GLY A 60 14.25 -10.92 -9.20
C GLY A 60 12.91 -10.31 -8.80
N VAL A 61 11.87 -10.70 -9.52
CA VAL A 61 10.49 -10.25 -9.36
C VAL A 61 9.63 -11.41 -8.86
N VAL A 62 8.60 -11.14 -8.05
CA VAL A 62 7.62 -12.17 -7.68
C VAL A 62 6.92 -12.70 -8.94
N SER A 63 6.66 -14.00 -8.98
CA SER A 63 5.97 -14.65 -10.10
C SER A 63 4.54 -14.10 -10.32
N ASN A 64 3.93 -14.52 -11.43
CA ASN A 64 2.56 -14.16 -11.83
C ASN A 64 2.36 -12.64 -12.04
N SER A 65 3.12 -12.04 -12.96
CA SER A 65 2.94 -10.62 -13.35
C SER A 65 1.54 -10.32 -13.90
N ASP A 66 0.91 -11.33 -14.50
CA ASP A 66 -0.33 -11.17 -15.26
C ASP A 66 -1.57 -11.23 -14.36
N HIS A 67 -1.39 -11.41 -13.04
CA HIS A 67 -2.50 -11.46 -12.09
C HIS A 67 -3.43 -10.24 -12.18
N ASN A 68 -2.91 -9.07 -12.53
CA ASN A 68 -3.71 -7.85 -12.70
C ASN A 68 -4.60 -7.87 -13.95
N LEU A 69 -4.32 -8.74 -14.92
CA LEU A 69 -5.11 -8.89 -16.15
C LEU A 69 -6.31 -9.82 -15.96
N GLU A 70 -6.37 -10.56 -14.84
CA GLU A 70 -7.47 -11.47 -14.55
C GLU A 70 -8.78 -10.72 -14.24
N THR A 71 -9.85 -11.07 -14.96
CA THR A 71 -11.20 -10.54 -14.69
C THR A 71 -12.05 -11.54 -13.92
N ALA A 72 -12.89 -11.06 -12.99
CA ALA A 72 -13.75 -11.95 -12.20
C ALA A 72 -14.89 -12.57 -13.04
N GLY A 73 -15.39 -11.85 -14.06
CA GLY A 73 -16.44 -12.27 -14.99
C GLY A 73 -17.84 -12.41 -14.40
N LYS A 74 -17.96 -12.92 -13.17
CA LYS A 74 -19.23 -13.13 -12.46
C LYS A 74 -19.13 -12.81 -10.98
N ALA A 75 -20.24 -12.40 -10.36
CA ALA A 75 -20.31 -12.11 -8.94
C ALA A 75 -19.90 -13.32 -8.05
N GLY A 76 -20.25 -14.54 -8.46
CA GLY A 76 -19.91 -15.77 -7.74
C GLY A 76 -18.41 -16.01 -7.58
N ARG A 77 -17.56 -15.55 -8.52
CA ARG A 77 -16.10 -15.73 -8.41
C ARG A 77 -15.52 -14.93 -7.24
N ASN A 78 -16.10 -13.77 -6.92
CA ASN A 78 -15.72 -13.01 -5.73
C ASN A 78 -16.10 -13.74 -4.44
N ARG A 79 -17.23 -14.47 -4.45
CA ARG A 79 -17.65 -15.30 -3.31
C ARG A 79 -16.69 -16.46 -3.07
N TRP A 80 -16.18 -17.09 -4.12
CA TRP A 80 -15.15 -18.14 -4.02
C TRP A 80 -13.84 -17.62 -3.42
N LYS A 81 -13.50 -16.35 -3.67
CA LYS A 81 -12.37 -15.65 -3.02
C LYS A 81 -12.64 -15.24 -1.57
N GLY A 82 -13.81 -15.57 -0.99
CA GLY A 82 -14.20 -15.16 0.36
C GLY A 82 -14.70 -13.72 0.50
N ILE A 83 -14.88 -12.98 -0.61
CA ILE A 83 -15.33 -11.60 -0.60
C ILE A 83 -16.86 -11.55 -0.53
N ARG A 84 -17.41 -10.86 0.46
CA ARG A 84 -18.86 -10.64 0.65
C ARG A 84 -19.33 -9.37 -0.09
N PRO A 85 -20.62 -9.28 -0.48
CA PRO A 85 -21.17 -8.05 -1.02
C PRO A 85 -21.05 -6.89 -0.01
N ARG A 86 -20.70 -5.71 -0.52
CA ARG A 86 -20.56 -4.48 0.28
C ARG A 86 -21.61 -3.47 -0.14
N ASN A 87 -22.44 -3.02 0.81
CA ASN A 87 -23.43 -1.97 0.57
C ASN A 87 -22.76 -0.59 0.54
N ARG A 88 -23.25 0.30 -0.33
CA ARG A 88 -22.79 1.69 -0.43
C ARG A 88 -23.38 2.50 0.73
N GLY A 89 -22.61 3.42 1.32
CA GLY A 89 -23.09 4.28 2.41
C GLY A 89 -24.28 5.18 2.01
N VAL A 90 -24.35 5.57 0.74
CA VAL A 90 -25.47 6.35 0.16
C VAL A 90 -26.79 5.58 0.13
N ALA A 91 -26.75 4.25 0.16
CA ALA A 91 -27.95 3.41 0.18
C ALA A 91 -28.39 3.04 1.60
N MET A 92 -27.82 3.68 2.62
CA MET A 92 -28.11 3.43 4.03
C MET A 92 -28.92 4.58 4.64
N ASN A 93 -29.37 4.40 5.88
CA ASN A 93 -30.04 5.44 6.65
C ASN A 93 -29.02 6.36 7.36
N PRO A 94 -29.42 7.58 7.78
CA PRO A 94 -28.54 8.50 8.51
C PRO A 94 -27.93 7.92 9.79
N VAL A 95 -28.63 6.99 10.46
CA VAL A 95 -28.14 6.29 11.67
C VAL A 95 -26.96 5.36 11.39
N ASP A 96 -26.88 4.80 10.18
CA ASP A 96 -25.88 3.80 9.82
C ASP A 96 -24.60 4.42 9.25
N HIS A 97 -24.77 5.49 8.48
CA HIS A 97 -23.69 6.12 7.73
C HIS A 97 -23.86 7.64 7.61
N PRO A 98 -22.79 8.44 7.76
CA PRO A 98 -22.81 9.90 7.55
C PRO A 98 -23.19 10.38 6.14
N MET A 99 -23.42 9.44 5.22
CA MET A 99 -23.80 9.72 3.82
C MET A 99 -25.19 9.15 3.50
N GLY A 100 -25.85 8.54 4.50
CA GLY A 100 -27.14 7.90 4.35
C GLY A 100 -28.29 8.89 4.51
N GLY A 101 -29.46 8.48 4.02
CA GLY A 101 -30.70 9.26 4.03
C GLY A 101 -30.86 10.25 2.87
N GLY A 102 -31.86 11.11 3.03
CA GLY A 102 -32.41 11.93 1.95
C GLY A 102 -33.57 11.24 1.24
N GLU A 103 -34.52 12.03 0.72
CA GLU A 103 -35.60 11.52 -0.11
C GLU A 103 -35.07 11.18 -1.51
N GLY A 104 -35.40 9.98 -2.01
CA GLY A 104 -34.91 9.50 -3.29
C GLY A 104 -33.38 9.32 -3.32
N LYS A 105 -32.78 9.51 -4.50
CA LYS A 105 -31.34 9.32 -4.69
C LYS A 105 -30.58 10.59 -4.34
N ALA A 106 -29.89 10.58 -3.19
CA ALA A 106 -29.00 11.66 -2.77
C ALA A 106 -27.52 11.37 -3.04
N SER A 107 -26.68 12.41 -3.01
CA SER A 107 -25.21 12.30 -3.21
C SER A 107 -24.46 11.89 -1.93
N GLY A 108 -24.97 12.29 -0.76
CA GLY A 108 -24.30 12.09 0.53
C GLY A 108 -23.19 13.11 0.84
N GLY A 109 -23.08 14.18 0.05
CA GLY A 109 -22.15 15.30 0.28
C GLY A 109 -20.67 14.92 0.18
N HIS A 110 -19.84 15.51 1.04
CA HIS A 110 -18.41 15.16 1.11
C HIS A 110 -18.23 13.69 1.53
N PRO A 111 -17.51 12.85 0.75
CA PRO A 111 -17.36 11.44 1.07
C PRO A 111 -16.65 11.20 2.39
N ARG A 112 -17.33 10.49 3.29
CA ARG A 112 -16.83 10.14 4.62
C ARG A 112 -16.87 8.62 4.81
N SER A 113 -16.02 8.14 5.70
CA SER A 113 -16.10 6.80 6.26
C SER A 113 -17.27 6.70 7.26
N ARG A 114 -17.57 5.49 7.72
CA ARG A 114 -18.64 5.24 8.71
C ARG A 114 -18.47 6.05 9.99
N THR A 115 -17.22 6.33 10.39
CA THR A 115 -16.89 7.13 11.58
C THR A 115 -16.80 8.63 11.30
N GLY A 116 -17.20 9.09 10.12
CA GLY A 116 -17.19 10.51 9.75
C GLY A 116 -15.86 11.03 9.21
N LYS A 117 -14.78 10.25 9.29
CA LYS A 117 -13.46 10.63 8.73
C LYS A 117 -13.52 10.81 7.21
N TYR A 118 -12.88 11.83 6.65
CA TYR A 118 -12.95 12.08 5.21
C TYR A 118 -12.23 10.99 4.41
N ALA A 119 -12.89 10.49 3.37
CA ALA A 119 -12.38 9.41 2.53
C ALA A 119 -11.57 9.92 1.32
N LYS A 120 -11.57 11.24 1.07
CA LYS A 120 -10.82 11.87 -0.01
C LYS A 120 -9.80 12.86 0.57
N GLY A 121 -8.53 12.68 0.24
CA GLY A 121 -7.44 13.63 0.54
C GLY A 121 -6.91 13.62 1.98
N GLU A 122 -7.68 13.16 2.97
CA GLU A 122 -7.24 13.13 4.36
C GLU A 122 -6.08 12.13 4.58
N LYS A 123 -4.93 12.64 5.05
CA LYS A 123 -3.76 11.81 5.33
C LYS A 123 -3.95 11.10 6.66
N THR A 124 -3.83 9.77 6.66
CA THR A 124 -4.08 8.94 7.85
C THR A 124 -2.81 8.49 8.58
N ARG A 125 -1.62 8.75 8.02
CA ARG A 125 -0.34 8.40 8.65
C ARG A 125 -0.10 9.30 9.88
N LYS A 126 0.15 8.69 11.04
CA LYS A 126 0.54 9.41 12.26
C LYS A 126 1.81 10.24 12.03
N HIS A 127 1.78 11.50 12.44
CA HIS A 127 2.92 12.41 12.40
C HIS A 127 3.95 12.06 13.48
N GLY A 128 5.23 12.30 13.22
CA GLY A 128 6.32 12.08 14.18
C GLY A 128 6.62 10.60 14.44
N LYS A 129 6.32 9.71 13.50
CA LYS A 129 6.63 8.29 13.67
C LYS A 129 8.14 8.11 13.53
N GLY A 130 8.80 7.35 14.40
CA GLY A 130 10.26 7.14 14.35
C GLY A 130 10.78 6.64 12.99
N SER A 131 9.95 5.88 12.25
CA SER A 131 10.25 5.41 10.90
C SER A 131 10.26 6.50 9.82
N ASP A 132 9.78 7.71 10.11
CA ASP A 132 9.78 8.84 9.16
C ASP A 132 11.22 9.18 8.75
N LYS A 133 12.19 9.01 9.65
CA LYS A 133 13.63 9.20 9.40
C LYS A 133 14.20 8.26 8.34
N LEU A 134 13.55 7.10 8.13
CA LEU A 134 14.00 6.09 7.18
C LEU A 134 13.39 6.28 5.79
N ILE A 135 12.49 7.25 5.61
CA ILE A 135 11.81 7.48 4.33
C ILE A 135 12.36 8.74 3.70
N ILE A 136 12.83 8.61 2.47
CA ILE A 136 13.40 9.73 1.70
C ILE A 136 12.28 10.43 0.93
N GLN A 137 11.42 9.64 0.28
CA GLN A 137 10.33 10.14 -0.55
C GLN A 137 9.08 9.29 -0.34
N ARG A 138 7.93 9.94 -0.13
CA ARG A 138 6.64 9.27 -0.02
C ARG A 138 6.14 8.79 -1.38
N SER A 139 5.19 7.87 -1.40
CA SER A 139 4.56 7.35 -2.64
C SER A 139 3.93 8.44 -3.53
N ASN A 140 3.52 9.57 -2.95
CA ASN A 140 3.00 10.72 -3.69
C ASN A 140 4.10 11.66 -4.23
N GLY A 141 5.35 11.20 -4.24
CA GLY A 141 6.50 11.96 -4.73
C GLY A 141 7.01 13.05 -3.79
N LYS A 142 6.32 13.36 -2.68
CA LYS A 142 6.77 14.40 -1.73
C LYS A 142 8.00 13.91 -0.96
N LYS A 143 9.09 14.67 -1.06
CA LYS A 143 10.26 14.50 -0.19
C LYS A 143 9.85 14.85 1.25
N LEU A 144 10.34 14.08 2.21
CA LEU A 144 10.23 14.48 3.61
C LEU A 144 11.25 15.60 3.83
N THR A 145 10.77 16.79 4.18
CA THR A 145 11.61 17.84 4.75
C THR A 145 12.15 17.31 6.08
N LYS A 146 13.46 17.48 6.31
CA LYS A 146 14.12 17.09 7.56
C LYS A 146 13.43 17.72 8.76
#